data_AF-A0AAJ1GRP8-F1
#
_entry.id   AF-A0AAJ1GRP8-F1
#
_cell.length_a   1.000
_cell.length_b   1.000
_cell.length_c   1.000
_cell.angle_alpha   90.00
_cell.angle_beta   90.00
_cell.angle_gamma   90.00
#
_symmetry.space_group_name_H-M   'P 1'
#
loop_
_entity.id
_entity.type
_entity.pdbx_description
1 polymer ?
#
loop_
_entity_poly.entity_id
_entity_poly.type
_entity_poly.pdbx_seq_one_letter_code
_entity_poly.pdbx_strand_id
1 'polypeptide(L)'
;MMNQLKHKVAVVTGVSRLDGIGAAICKELAEAGYDIFFTYWTEYDKEMPWGVDQREQIQLQEELLKNGVKVSSMELDLTQNDAPKELINKVTEQLGYPHILINNAAYSTNNDFSNLTAEELDKHYMVNIRATTLLSSQFARGFDKQSGGRIGEPKDAARLIKFLVSEEAEWITGQVIHSEGGFKR
;
A
#
# COMPACT_ATOMS: atom_id res chain seq x y z
N MET A 1 3.68 -25.37 0.02
CA MET A 1 2.67 -24.35 0.39
C MET A 1 2.94 -22.96 -0.22
N MET A 2 4.16 -22.61 -0.65
CA MET A 2 4.46 -21.32 -1.33
C MET A 2 3.84 -21.12 -2.73
N ASN A 3 3.34 -22.18 -3.38
CA ASN A 3 2.87 -22.10 -4.77
C ASN A 3 1.49 -21.42 -4.96
N GLN A 4 0.71 -21.18 -3.89
CA GLN A 4 -0.63 -20.57 -3.99
C GLN A 4 -0.63 -19.03 -3.88
N LEU A 5 0.51 -18.40 -3.61
CA LEU A 5 0.61 -16.93 -3.46
C LEU A 5 1.21 -16.25 -4.70
N LYS A 6 1.84 -17.01 -5.61
CA LYS A 6 2.46 -16.47 -6.82
C LYS A 6 1.44 -15.73 -7.68
N HIS A 7 1.83 -14.56 -8.17
CA HIS A 7 1.05 -13.69 -9.06
C HIS A 7 -0.27 -13.16 -8.47
N LYS A 8 -0.43 -13.17 -7.14
CA LYS A 8 -1.44 -12.30 -6.52
C LYS A 8 -1.00 -10.85 -6.64
N VAL A 9 -1.96 -9.97 -6.90
CA VAL A 9 -1.73 -8.55 -7.15
C VAL A 9 -1.76 -7.77 -5.84
N ALA A 10 -0.68 -7.04 -5.54
CA ALA A 10 -0.59 -6.12 -4.41
C ALA A 10 -0.49 -4.67 -4.91
N VAL A 11 -1.30 -3.79 -4.32
CA VAL A 11 -1.30 -2.35 -4.59
C VAL A 11 -0.69 -1.60 -3.41
N VAL A 12 0.35 -0.80 -3.64
CA VAL A 12 1.02 0.00 -2.61
C VAL A 12 0.97 1.48 -3.00
N THR A 13 0.40 2.32 -2.15
CA THR A 13 0.33 3.77 -2.43
C THR A 13 1.50 4.54 -1.82
N GLY A 14 1.93 5.65 -2.43
CA GLY A 14 2.95 6.54 -1.86
C GLY A 14 4.37 5.98 -1.89
N VAL A 15 4.72 5.24 -2.94
CA VAL A 15 6.02 4.64 -3.19
C VAL A 15 6.88 5.59 -4.04
N SER A 16 7.13 6.78 -3.50
CA SER A 16 7.88 7.81 -4.22
C SER A 16 9.40 7.61 -4.18
N ARG A 17 9.93 7.05 -3.08
CA ARG A 17 11.37 6.98 -2.80
C ARG A 17 11.87 5.56 -2.64
N LEU A 18 13.11 5.30 -3.10
CA LEU A 18 13.74 3.98 -2.99
C LEU A 18 14.06 3.57 -1.55
N ASP A 19 14.34 4.54 -0.68
CA ASP A 19 14.61 4.35 0.75
C ASP A 19 13.35 4.45 1.63
N GLY A 20 12.18 4.63 1.00
CA GLY A 20 10.91 4.78 1.70
C GLY A 20 10.26 3.46 2.11
N ILE A 21 9.36 3.52 3.09
CA ILE A 21 8.57 2.37 3.59
C ILE A 21 7.83 1.67 2.44
N GLY A 22 7.21 2.45 1.56
CA GLY A 22 6.49 1.90 0.40
C GLY A 22 7.37 1.05 -0.52
N ALA A 23 8.61 1.46 -0.77
CA ALA A 23 9.53 0.72 -1.62
C ALA A 23 10.02 -0.56 -0.93
N ALA A 24 10.32 -0.49 0.37
CA ALA A 24 10.65 -1.67 1.17
C ALA A 24 9.52 -2.71 1.14
N ILE A 25 8.27 -2.28 1.31
CA ILE A 25 7.08 -3.15 1.20
C ILE A 25 7.02 -3.80 -0.20
N CYS A 26 7.21 -3.03 -1.26
CA CYS A 26 7.22 -3.58 -2.63
C CYS A 26 8.29 -4.65 -2.82
N LYS A 27 9.50 -4.46 -2.28
CA LYS A 27 10.62 -5.41 -2.40
C LYS A 27 10.31 -6.73 -1.71
N GLU A 28 9.87 -6.67 -0.45
CA GLU A 28 9.47 -7.87 0.33
C GLU A 28 8.35 -8.65 -0.37
N LEU A 29 7.34 -7.96 -0.91
CA LEU A 29 6.23 -8.60 -1.62
C LEU A 29 6.69 -9.19 -2.97
N ALA A 30 7.56 -8.51 -3.72
CA ALA A 30 8.09 -9.04 -4.97
C ALA A 30 8.95 -10.29 -4.74
N GLU A 31 9.80 -10.30 -3.70
CA GLU A 31 10.58 -11.49 -3.30
C GLU A 31 9.69 -12.67 -2.91
N ALA A 32 8.54 -12.40 -2.28
CA ALA A 32 7.53 -13.40 -1.99
C ALA A 32 6.70 -13.86 -3.23
N GLY A 33 6.90 -13.22 -4.39
CA GLY A 33 6.31 -13.59 -5.68
C GLY A 33 4.98 -12.92 -6.02
N TYR A 34 4.65 -11.78 -5.40
CA TYR A 34 3.47 -10.98 -5.71
C TYR A 34 3.71 -10.07 -6.92
N ASP A 35 2.71 -9.95 -7.78
CA ASP A 35 2.71 -8.92 -8.83
C ASP A 35 2.40 -7.56 -8.17
N ILE A 36 3.18 -6.54 -8.50
CA ILE A 36 3.17 -5.26 -7.79
C ILE A 36 2.59 -4.15 -8.67
N PHE A 37 1.64 -3.41 -8.13
CA PHE A 37 1.27 -2.09 -8.64
C PHE A 37 1.56 -1.06 -7.57
N PHE A 38 2.28 0.01 -7.90
CA PHE A 38 2.49 1.08 -6.93
C PHE A 38 2.15 2.47 -7.46
N THR A 39 1.79 3.38 -6.55
CA THR A 39 1.58 4.79 -6.89
C THR A 39 2.59 5.69 -6.22
N TYR A 40 2.88 6.82 -6.84
CA TYR A 40 3.72 7.89 -6.30
C TYR A 40 3.11 9.24 -6.67
N TRP A 41 3.58 10.32 -6.05
CA TRP A 41 3.10 11.67 -6.36
C TRP A 41 4.22 12.70 -6.28
N THR A 42 4.76 13.08 -7.43
CA THR A 42 5.99 13.87 -7.51
C THR A 42 5.81 15.28 -6.96
N GLU A 43 4.63 15.89 -7.14
CA GLU A 43 4.40 17.27 -6.64
C GLU A 43 4.53 17.36 -5.12
N TYR A 44 4.11 16.33 -4.37
CA TYR A 44 4.34 16.29 -2.93
C TYR A 44 5.83 16.25 -2.60
N ASP A 45 6.60 15.38 -3.26
CA ASP A 45 8.03 15.22 -2.98
C ASP A 45 8.85 16.47 -3.34
N LYS A 46 8.40 17.30 -4.28
CA LYS A 46 9.04 18.60 -4.58
C LYS A 46 9.01 19.56 -3.39
N GLU A 47 7.98 19.50 -2.56
CA GLU A 47 7.83 20.34 -1.38
C GLU A 47 8.66 19.82 -0.19
N MET A 48 9.19 18.60 -0.29
CA MET A 48 9.89 17.94 0.80
C MET A 48 11.40 18.24 0.81
N PRO A 49 12.07 18.21 1.98
CA PRO A 49 13.51 18.50 2.08
C PRO A 49 14.42 17.58 1.26
N TRP A 50 13.95 16.38 0.93
CA TRP A 50 14.69 15.39 0.14
C TRP A 50 14.51 15.56 -1.38
N GLY A 51 13.52 16.34 -1.84
CA GLY A 51 13.26 16.61 -3.24
C GLY A 51 12.81 15.38 -4.06
N VAL A 52 13.06 15.44 -5.37
CA VAL A 52 12.61 14.43 -6.35
C VAL A 52 13.81 13.90 -7.14
N ASP A 53 13.92 12.58 -7.26
CA ASP A 53 14.68 11.91 -8.33
C ASP A 53 13.74 11.09 -9.21
N GLN A 54 13.53 11.56 -10.45
CA GLN A 54 12.63 10.95 -11.44
C GLN A 54 13.04 9.53 -11.87
N ARG A 55 14.24 9.08 -11.48
CA ARG A 55 14.73 7.74 -11.79
C ARG A 55 14.33 6.71 -10.75
N GLU A 56 13.91 7.12 -9.55
CA GLU A 56 13.61 6.19 -8.46
C GLU A 56 12.51 5.20 -8.82
N GLN A 57 11.46 5.65 -9.52
CA GLN A 57 10.36 4.78 -9.92
C GLN A 57 10.82 3.75 -10.96
N ILE A 58 11.65 4.17 -11.92
CA ILE A 58 12.21 3.29 -12.95
C ILE A 58 13.15 2.27 -12.30
N GLN A 59 14.05 2.73 -11.44
CA GLN A 59 14.99 1.87 -10.71
C GLN A 59 14.27 0.85 -9.84
N LEU A 60 13.21 1.26 -9.13
CA LEU A 60 12.39 0.35 -8.34
C LEU A 60 11.72 -0.70 -9.25
N GLN A 61 11.11 -0.29 -10.35
CA GLN A 61 10.48 -1.24 -11.28
C GLN A 61 11.50 -2.28 -11.79
N GLU A 62 12.68 -1.83 -12.23
CA GLU A 62 13.75 -2.71 -12.70
C GLU A 62 14.25 -3.68 -11.62
N GLU A 63 14.34 -3.21 -10.37
CA GLU A 63 14.71 -4.04 -9.22
C GLU A 63 13.66 -5.12 -8.95
N LEU A 64 12.39 -4.72 -8.87
CA LEU A 64 11.28 -5.63 -8.58
C LEU A 64 11.10 -6.69 -9.67
N LEU A 65 11.27 -6.33 -10.94
CA LEU A 65 11.17 -7.25 -12.08
C LEU A 65 12.18 -8.41 -12.01
N LYS A 66 13.33 -8.24 -11.34
CA LYS A 66 14.34 -9.31 -11.17
C LYS A 66 13.80 -10.51 -10.37
N ASN A 67 12.73 -10.32 -9.59
CA ASN A 67 12.06 -11.41 -8.87
C ASN A 67 11.13 -12.25 -9.76
N GLY A 68 11.00 -11.92 -11.06
CA GLY A 68 10.15 -12.66 -12.00
C GLY A 68 8.65 -12.38 -11.83
N VAL A 69 8.29 -11.29 -11.15
CA VAL A 69 6.92 -10.81 -10.97
C VAL A 69 6.58 -9.75 -12.02
N LYS A 70 5.30 -9.45 -12.20
CA LYS A 70 4.87 -8.29 -12.99
C LYS A 70 4.89 -7.03 -12.14
N VAL A 71 5.27 -5.91 -12.74
CA VAL A 71 5.34 -4.61 -12.04
C VAL A 71 4.74 -3.53 -12.92
N SER A 72 3.94 -2.65 -12.33
CA SER A 72 3.46 -1.43 -12.97
C SER A 72 3.33 -0.31 -11.95
N SER A 73 3.30 0.93 -12.41
CA SER A 73 3.07 2.08 -11.52
C SER A 73 2.31 3.19 -12.23
N MET A 74 1.76 4.10 -11.42
CA MET A 74 1.20 5.36 -11.93
C MET A 74 1.48 6.50 -10.96
N GLU A 75 1.65 7.69 -11.51
CA GLU A 75 1.59 8.91 -10.74
C GLU A 75 0.13 9.23 -10.42
N LEU A 76 -0.19 9.50 -9.15
CA LEU A 76 -1.58 9.69 -8.72
C LEU A 76 -1.69 10.67 -7.55
N ASP A 77 -2.43 11.75 -7.77
CA ASP A 77 -2.83 12.69 -6.72
C ASP A 77 -4.06 12.16 -5.97
N LEU A 78 -3.84 11.69 -4.73
CA LEU A 78 -4.90 11.18 -3.88
C LEU A 78 -5.85 12.26 -3.34
N THR A 79 -5.57 13.55 -3.56
CA THR A 79 -6.52 14.61 -3.25
C THR A 79 -7.67 14.69 -4.25
N GLN A 80 -7.56 14.04 -5.42
CA GLN A 80 -8.65 14.00 -6.39
C GLN A 80 -9.77 13.05 -5.96
N ASN A 81 -11.02 13.43 -6.23
CA ASN A 81 -12.19 12.67 -5.78
C ASN A 81 -12.33 11.30 -6.46
N ASP A 82 -11.86 11.19 -7.70
CA ASP A 82 -11.92 10.00 -8.54
C ASP A 82 -10.66 9.14 -8.48
N ALA A 83 -9.59 9.59 -7.82
CA ALA A 83 -8.33 8.86 -7.68
C ALA A 83 -8.50 7.40 -7.20
N PRO A 84 -9.36 7.08 -6.21
CA PRO A 84 -9.59 5.68 -5.82
C PRO A 84 -10.15 4.82 -6.95
N LYS A 85 -11.02 5.42 -7.77
CA LYS A 85 -11.65 4.72 -8.89
C LYS A 85 -10.69 4.52 -10.03
N GLU A 86 -9.93 5.56 -10.36
CA GLU A 86 -8.90 5.52 -11.36
C GLU A 86 -7.85 4.45 -11.03
N LEU A 87 -7.34 4.43 -9.79
CA LEU A 87 -6.35 3.47 -9.35
C LEU A 87 -6.82 2.02 -9.53
N ILE A 88 -8.00 1.68 -8.99
CA ILE A 88 -8.51 0.31 -9.07
C ILE A 88 -8.76 -0.11 -10.51
N ASN A 89 -9.26 0.78 -11.36
CA ASN A 89 -9.45 0.49 -12.78
C ASN A 89 -8.12 0.23 -13.48
N LYS A 90 -7.10 1.07 -13.21
CA LYS A 90 -5.79 0.94 -13.83
C LYS A 90 -5.07 -0.34 -13.43
N VAL A 91 -5.11 -0.68 -12.14
CA VAL A 91 -4.59 -1.95 -11.63
C VAL A 91 -5.30 -3.13 -12.30
N THR A 92 -6.64 -3.07 -12.38
CA THR A 92 -7.45 -4.15 -12.96
C THR A 92 -7.14 -4.36 -14.45
N GLU A 93 -6.94 -3.27 -15.19
CA GLU A 93 -6.55 -3.30 -16.60
C GLU A 93 -5.18 -3.98 -16.81
N GLN A 94 -4.19 -3.68 -15.96
CA GLN A 94 -2.81 -4.09 -16.19
C GLN A 94 -2.45 -5.44 -15.55
N LEU A 95 -2.92 -5.70 -14.34
CA LEU A 95 -2.53 -6.86 -13.53
C LEU A 95 -3.72 -7.73 -13.09
N GLY A 96 -4.96 -7.24 -13.23
CA GLY A 96 -6.17 -7.87 -12.69
C GLY A 96 -6.59 -7.28 -11.36
N TYR A 97 -7.73 -7.73 -10.82
CA TYR A 97 -8.28 -7.14 -9.60
C TYR A 97 -7.32 -7.35 -8.40
N PRO A 98 -7.06 -6.32 -7.59
CA PRO A 98 -6.10 -6.42 -6.49
C PRO A 98 -6.55 -7.40 -5.40
N HIS A 99 -5.57 -8.11 -4.84
CA HIS A 99 -5.76 -9.04 -3.72
C HIS A 99 -5.30 -8.42 -2.39
N ILE A 100 -4.37 -7.47 -2.47
CA ILE A 100 -3.82 -6.75 -1.32
C ILE A 100 -3.85 -5.26 -1.65
N LEU A 101 -4.31 -4.45 -0.68
CA LEU A 101 -4.23 -3.00 -0.72
C LEU A 101 -3.43 -2.52 0.49
N ILE A 102 -2.39 -1.75 0.23
CA ILE A 102 -1.57 -1.08 1.24
C ILE A 102 -1.74 0.43 1.08
N ASN A 103 -2.52 1.03 1.99
CA ASN A 103 -2.63 2.49 2.12
C ASN A 103 -1.41 3.01 2.89
N ASN A 104 -0.31 3.24 2.16
CA ASN A 104 0.95 3.74 2.71
C ASN A 104 1.15 5.24 2.42
N ALA A 105 0.50 5.78 1.39
CA ALA A 105 0.59 7.21 1.09
C ALA A 105 0.15 8.06 2.29
N ALA A 106 0.96 9.06 2.61
CA ALA A 106 0.69 10.02 3.66
C ALA A 106 1.12 11.41 3.22
N TYR A 107 0.22 12.38 3.38
CA TYR A 107 0.57 13.79 3.41
C TYR A 107 1.00 14.14 4.83
N SER A 108 2.29 14.45 5.00
CA SER A 108 2.89 14.75 6.30
C SER A 108 3.94 15.86 6.17
N THR A 109 3.58 17.02 6.69
CA THR A 109 4.36 18.26 6.64
C THR A 109 4.79 18.65 8.05
N ASN A 110 5.84 19.47 8.16
CA ASN A 110 6.35 19.95 9.46
C ASN A 110 5.55 21.17 9.95
N ASN A 111 4.27 20.96 10.25
CA ASN A 111 3.40 22.00 10.79
C ASN A 111 3.34 21.98 12.32
N ASP A 112 3.23 23.17 12.90
CA ASP A 112 2.96 23.40 14.32
C ASP A 112 1.75 24.34 14.48
N PHE A 113 1.42 24.70 15.73
CA PHE A 113 0.28 25.57 16.01
C PHE A 113 0.38 26.97 15.38
N SER A 114 1.58 27.41 14.99
CA SER A 114 1.80 28.74 14.43
C SER A 114 1.59 28.81 12.92
N ASN A 115 1.74 27.69 12.21
CA ASN A 115 1.67 27.64 10.74
C ASN A 115 0.60 26.69 10.18
N LEU A 116 -0.16 25.99 11.05
CA LEU A 116 -1.27 25.15 10.62
C LEU A 116 -2.42 26.01 10.08
N THR A 117 -2.78 25.80 8.82
CA THR A 117 -3.91 26.45 8.17
C THR A 117 -5.05 25.46 7.92
N ALA A 118 -6.24 25.96 7.60
CA ALA A 118 -7.36 25.12 7.19
C ALA A 118 -7.03 24.34 5.89
N GLU A 119 -6.37 24.99 4.93
CA GLU A 119 -5.95 24.34 3.68
C GLU A 119 -4.97 23.19 3.92
N GLU A 120 -3.99 23.40 4.80
CA GLU A 120 -3.02 22.37 5.17
C GLU A 120 -3.70 21.19 5.86
N LEU A 121 -4.58 21.49 6.83
CA LEU A 121 -5.38 20.48 7.50
C LEU A 121 -6.25 19.70 6.50
N ASP A 122 -6.89 20.39 5.57
CA ASP A 122 -7.71 19.77 4.53
C ASP A 122 -6.88 18.80 3.68
N LYS A 123 -5.66 19.16 3.26
CA LYS A 123 -4.76 18.24 2.53
C LYS A 123 -4.47 16.96 3.31
N HIS A 124 -4.18 17.06 4.61
CA HIS A 124 -4.04 15.88 5.48
C HIS A 124 -5.31 15.02 5.47
N TYR A 125 -6.49 15.62 5.62
CA TYR A 125 -7.76 14.89 5.59
C TYR A 125 -8.03 14.27 4.21
N MET A 126 -7.68 14.96 3.12
CA MET A 126 -7.89 14.47 1.76
C MET A 126 -7.11 13.18 1.51
N VAL A 127 -5.81 13.18 1.82
CA VAL A 127 -4.92 12.04 1.57
C VAL A 127 -5.07 10.97 2.64
N ASN A 128 -4.87 11.33 3.90
CA ASN A 128 -4.66 10.34 4.97
C ASN A 128 -5.98 9.69 5.40
N ILE A 129 -7.09 10.41 5.29
CA ILE A 129 -8.41 9.95 5.74
C ILE A 129 -9.32 9.60 4.57
N ARG A 130 -9.66 10.57 3.71
CA ARG A 130 -10.66 10.39 2.67
C ARG A 130 -10.18 9.38 1.63
N ALA A 131 -9.00 9.56 1.05
CA ALA A 131 -8.47 8.66 0.03
C ALA A 131 -8.32 7.24 0.59
N THR A 132 -7.68 7.08 1.75
CA THR A 132 -7.57 5.80 2.48
C THR A 132 -8.91 5.09 2.65
N THR A 133 -9.93 5.82 3.11
CA THR A 133 -11.27 5.27 3.36
C THR A 133 -11.96 4.86 2.06
N LEU A 134 -11.91 5.72 1.03
CA LEU A 134 -12.56 5.45 -0.25
C LEU A 134 -11.86 4.33 -1.02
N LEU A 135 -10.53 4.29 -1.02
CA LEU A 135 -9.73 3.18 -1.59
C LEU A 135 -10.08 1.87 -0.91
N SER A 136 -10.09 1.84 0.42
CA SER A 136 -10.47 0.64 1.18
C SER A 136 -11.89 0.20 0.87
N SER A 137 -12.84 1.15 0.80
CA SER A 137 -14.22 0.83 0.44
C SER A 137 -14.31 0.31 -1.00
N GLN A 138 -13.56 0.86 -1.95
CA GLN A 138 -13.64 0.45 -3.34
C GLN A 138 -13.00 -0.92 -3.56
N PHE A 139 -11.84 -1.16 -2.97
CA PHE A 139 -11.19 -2.46 -2.90
C PHE A 139 -12.12 -3.52 -2.30
N ALA A 140 -12.72 -3.24 -1.15
CA ALA A 140 -13.61 -4.19 -0.48
C ALA A 140 -14.90 -4.50 -1.28
N ARG A 141 -15.37 -3.58 -2.14
CA ARG A 141 -16.58 -3.80 -2.97
C ARG A 141 -16.33 -4.79 -4.10
N GLY A 142 -15.15 -4.80 -4.71
CA GLY A 142 -14.81 -5.76 -5.77
C GLY A 142 -14.01 -6.97 -5.28
N PHE A 143 -13.63 -6.99 -4.00
CA PHE A 143 -12.97 -8.15 -3.40
C PHE A 143 -13.91 -9.35 -3.36
N ASP A 144 -13.59 -10.36 -4.17
CA ASP A 144 -14.33 -11.61 -4.18
C ASP A 144 -14.01 -12.45 -2.93
N LYS A 145 -15.01 -12.53 -2.04
CA LYS A 145 -14.93 -13.31 -0.80
C LYS A 145 -14.78 -14.81 -1.04
N GLN A 146 -15.14 -15.32 -2.23
CA GLN A 146 -15.05 -16.74 -2.56
C GLN A 146 -13.63 -17.16 -3.01
N SER A 147 -12.86 -16.27 -3.64
CA SER A 147 -11.47 -16.53 -4.06
C SER A 147 -10.42 -16.03 -3.06
N GLY A 148 -10.76 -15.06 -2.20
CA GLY A 148 -9.85 -14.48 -1.22
C GLY A 148 -10.01 -14.96 0.23
N GLY A 149 -11.13 -15.57 0.59
CA GLY A 149 -11.46 -15.95 1.97
C GLY A 149 -11.51 -17.46 2.19
N ARG A 150 -11.01 -17.94 3.33
CA ARG A 150 -11.25 -19.30 3.83
C ARG A 150 -11.64 -19.27 5.29
N ILE A 151 -12.26 -20.35 5.78
CA ILE A 151 -12.46 -20.54 7.21
C ILE A 151 -11.07 -20.50 7.89
N GLY A 152 -10.97 -19.67 8.92
CA GLY A 152 -9.77 -19.56 9.74
C GLY A 152 -9.50 -20.88 10.46
N GLU A 153 -8.24 -21.26 10.49
CA GLU A 153 -7.76 -22.42 11.26
C GLU A 153 -6.98 -21.91 12.48
N PRO A 154 -6.90 -22.67 13.58
CA PRO A 154 -6.11 -22.28 14.75
C PRO A 154 -4.66 -21.89 14.44
N LYS A 155 -4.07 -22.48 13.39
CA LYS A 155 -2.71 -22.17 12.91
C LYS A 155 -2.55 -20.71 12.44
N ASP A 156 -3.64 -20.04 12.04
CA ASP A 156 -3.58 -18.66 11.54
C ASP A 156 -3.32 -17.67 12.67
N ALA A 157 -4.02 -17.83 13.79
CA ALA A 157 -3.73 -17.08 15.01
C ALA A 157 -2.32 -17.41 15.54
N ALA A 158 -1.93 -18.69 15.54
CA ALA A 158 -0.60 -19.10 15.99
C ALA A 158 0.53 -18.48 15.14
N ARG A 159 0.35 -18.35 13.82
CA ARG A 159 1.31 -17.68 12.93
C ARG A 159 1.43 -16.20 13.21
N LEU A 160 0.31 -15.51 13.48
CA LEU A 160 0.34 -14.11 13.91
C LEU A 160 1.13 -13.95 15.21
N ILE A 161 0.87 -14.80 16.21
CA ILE A 161 1.64 -14.75 17.48
C ILE A 161 3.12 -15.04 17.25
N LYS A 162 3.47 -16.02 16.41
CA LYS A 162 4.86 -16.31 16.04
C LYS A 162 5.56 -15.08 15.42
N PHE A 163 4.88 -14.37 14.53
CA PHE A 163 5.39 -13.12 13.95
C PHE A 163 5.56 -12.05 15.03
N LEU A 164 4.57 -11.84 15.90
CA LEU A 164 4.62 -10.79 16.91
C LEU A 164 5.70 -10.98 17.98
N VAL A 165 6.22 -12.21 18.16
CA VAL A 165 7.34 -12.48 19.07
C VAL A 165 8.69 -12.61 18.36
N SER A 166 8.74 -12.46 17.03
CA SER A 166 9.99 -12.49 16.26
C SER A 166 10.62 -11.09 16.16
N GLU A 167 11.88 -11.03 15.76
CA GLU A 167 12.57 -9.77 15.45
C GLU A 167 11.90 -9.00 14.31
N GLU A 168 11.16 -9.68 13.42
CA GLU A 168 10.40 -9.07 12.32
C GLU A 168 9.29 -8.11 12.84
N ALA A 169 8.88 -8.22 14.10
CA ALA A 169 7.87 -7.39 14.73
C ALA A 169 8.45 -6.37 15.73
N GLU A 170 9.75 -6.08 15.70
CA GLU A 170 10.42 -5.22 16.70
C GLU A 170 9.82 -3.82 16.86
N TRP A 171 9.21 -3.28 15.79
CA TRP A 171 8.54 -1.97 15.82
C TRP A 171 7.02 -2.06 16.08
N ILE A 172 6.51 -3.22 16.51
CA ILE A 172 5.08 -3.40 16.81
C ILE A 172 4.90 -3.44 18.33
N THR A 173 4.53 -2.30 18.92
CA THR A 173 4.25 -2.19 20.36
C THR A 173 2.90 -1.53 20.62
N GLY A 174 2.11 -2.09 21.54
CA GLY A 174 0.83 -1.53 21.99
C GLY A 174 -0.32 -1.60 20.99
N GLN A 175 -0.20 -2.44 19.94
CA GLN A 175 -1.17 -2.53 18.86
C GLN A 175 -2.17 -3.68 19.06
N VAL A 176 -3.38 -3.53 18.50
CA VAL A 176 -4.35 -4.62 18.36
C VAL A 176 -4.33 -5.10 16.90
N ILE A 177 -3.98 -6.37 16.69
CA ILE A 177 -3.91 -6.96 15.34
C ILE A 177 -4.92 -8.10 15.23
N HIS A 178 -5.83 -7.99 14.26
CA HIS A 178 -6.90 -8.94 14.04
C HIS A 178 -6.51 -10.04 13.05
N SER A 179 -6.69 -11.31 13.42
CA SER A 179 -6.57 -12.48 12.53
C SER A 179 -7.95 -13.06 12.22
N GLU A 180 -8.79 -12.27 11.53
CA GLU A 180 -10.24 -12.55 11.36
C GLU A 180 -10.64 -12.80 9.90
N GLY A 181 -9.68 -12.89 8.97
CA GLY A 181 -9.94 -13.24 7.57
C GLY A 181 -10.79 -12.23 6.80
N GLY A 182 -10.90 -10.99 7.27
CA GLY A 182 -11.70 -9.93 6.64
C GLY A 182 -13.21 -10.03 6.88
N PHE A 183 -13.65 -10.88 7.80
CA PHE A 183 -15.05 -10.93 8.22
C PHE A 183 -15.27 -9.96 9.40
N LYS A 184 -16.39 -9.22 9.33
CA LYS A 184 -16.73 -8.01 10.13
C LYS A 184 -16.41 -8.07 11.64
N ARG A 185 -16.08 -6.90 12.18
CA ARG A 185 -16.69 -6.37 13.41
C ARG A 185 -17.74 -5.33 13.04
#